data_AF-A0AAE5T064-F1
#
_entry.id   AF-A0AAE5T064-F1
#
_cell.length_a   1.000
_cell.length_b   1.000
_cell.length_c   1.000
_cell.angle_alpha   90.00
_cell.angle_beta   90.00
_cell.angle_gamma   90.00
#
_symmetry.space_group_name_H-M   'P 1'
#
loop_
_entity.id
_entity.type
_entity.pdbx_description
1 polymer ?
#
loop_
_entity_poly.entity_id
_entity_poly.type
_entity_poly.pdbx_seq_one_letter_code
_entity_poly.pdbx_strand_id
1 'polypeptide(L)' 'HSKDEVIVRENTQTIYVEAETEEQVRRYLKERNYNIEFITKLEGAHLEYEEKSDHFNVERAE' A
#
# COMPACT_ATOMS: atom_id res chain seq x y z
N HIS A 1 0.22 3.12 -11.59
CA HIS A 1 -1.07 3.55 -12.19
C HIS A 1 -1.26 5.05 -12.04
N SER A 2 -1.98 5.70 -12.96
CA SER A 2 -2.31 7.14 -12.93
C SER A 2 -3.70 7.36 -12.32
N LYS A 3 -3.96 8.51 -11.70
CA LYS A 3 -5.31 8.86 -11.19
C LYS A 3 -6.38 8.94 -12.27
N ASP A 4 -5.97 9.26 -13.51
CA ASP A 4 -6.88 9.44 -14.65
C ASP A 4 -7.31 8.11 -15.32
N GLU A 5 -6.74 6.98 -14.90
CA GLU A 5 -7.06 5.66 -15.46
C GLU A 5 -8.40 5.14 -14.92
N VAL A 6 -9.16 4.44 -15.76
CA VAL A 6 -10.38 3.74 -15.34
C VAL A 6 -10.02 2.58 -14.41
N ILE A 7 -10.63 2.55 -13.23
CA ILE A 7 -10.38 1.52 -12.21
C ILE A 7 -10.99 0.20 -12.68
N VAL A 8 -10.15 -0.79 -12.97
CA VAL A 8 -10.51 -2.18 -13.28
C VAL A 8 -9.80 -3.12 -12.30
N ARG A 9 -10.48 -4.20 -11.88
CA ARG A 9 -9.99 -5.05 -10.77
C ARG A 9 -8.66 -5.74 -11.10
N GLU A 10 -8.42 -6.00 -12.37
CA GLU A 10 -7.24 -6.68 -12.90
C GLU A 10 -5.97 -5.81 -12.80
N ASN A 11 -6.11 -4.48 -12.71
CA ASN A 11 -5.00 -3.54 -12.65
C ASN A 11 -4.70 -3.06 -11.22
N THR A 12 -5.40 -3.57 -10.20
CA THR A 12 -5.12 -3.18 -8.82
C THR A 12 -3.72 -3.66 -8.42
N GLN A 13 -2.89 -2.73 -7.95
CA GLN A 13 -1.55 -3.00 -7.44
C GLN A 13 -1.49 -2.81 -5.93
N THR A 14 -0.63 -3.56 -5.25
CA THR A 14 -0.40 -3.47 -3.81
C THR A 14 1.00 -2.95 -3.53
N ILE A 15 1.14 -2.20 -2.44
CA ILE A 15 2.41 -1.76 -1.87
C ILE A 15 2.35 -1.96 -0.36
N TYR A 16 3.49 -2.22 0.26
CA TYR A 16 3.61 -2.32 1.71
C TYR A 16 4.25 -1.04 2.24
N VAL A 17 3.63 -0.42 3.25
CA VAL A 17 4.10 0.83 3.84
C VAL A 17 4.19 0.67 5.35
N GLU A 18 5.36 0.93 5.92
CA GLU A 18 5.60 1.03 7.35
C GLU A 18 5.25 2.45 7.82
N ALA A 19 4.30 2.56 8.73
CA ALA A 19 3.80 3.83 9.29
C ALA A 19 3.11 3.60 10.64
N GLU A 20 2.97 4.66 11.45
CA GLU A 20 2.27 4.60 12.74
C GLU A 20 0.75 4.67 12.60
N THR A 21 0.26 5.38 11.58
CA THR A 21 -1.18 5.62 11.37
C THR A 21 -1.55 5.58 9.89
N GLU A 22 -2.81 5.25 9.59
CA GLU A 22 -3.34 5.34 8.21
C GLU A 22 -3.26 6.76 7.64
N GLU A 23 -3.38 7.78 8.50
CA GLU A 23 -3.24 9.17 8.09
C GLU A 23 -1.83 9.45 7.55
N GLN A 24 -0.79 8.97 8.23
CA GLN A 24 0.60 9.11 7.80
C GLN A 24 0.81 8.45 6.44
N VAL A 25 0.24 7.25 6.22
CA VAL A 25 0.28 6.55 4.92
C VAL A 25 -0.38 7.42 3.83
N ARG A 26 -1.57 7.98 4.08
CA ARG A 26 -2.27 8.84 3.11
C ARG A 26 -1.49 10.11 2.79
N ARG A 27 -0.85 10.72 3.79
CA ARG A 27 0.00 11.91 3.59
C ARG A 27 1.24 11.57 2.76
N TYR A 28 1.91 10.48 3.08
CA TYR A 28 3.08 9.99 2.35
C TYR A 28 2.76 9.70 0.88
N LEU A 29 1.61 9.08 0.61
CA LEU A 29 1.18 8.75 -0.75
C LEU A 29 0.51 9.92 -1.51
N LYS A 30 0.29 11.07 -0.86
CA LYS A 30 -0.50 12.19 -1.42
C LYS A 30 0.07 12.72 -2.73
N GLU A 31 1.40 12.83 -2.81
CA GLU A 31 2.11 13.33 -3.99
C GLU A 31 2.21 12.28 -5.10
N ARG A 32 1.95 11.02 -4.78
CA ARG A 32 1.91 9.95 -5.79
C ARG A 32 0.63 10.06 -6.61
N ASN A 33 0.76 9.75 -7.89
CA ASN A 33 -0.36 9.78 -8.82
C ASN A 33 -1.20 8.48 -8.75
N TYR A 34 -1.54 8.01 -7.55
CA TYR A 34 -2.31 6.77 -7.35
C TYR A 34 -3.75 7.04 -6.94
N ASN A 35 -4.66 6.16 -7.37
CA ASN A 35 -5.97 6.02 -6.77
C ASN A 35 -5.85 5.02 -5.61
N ILE A 36 -5.91 5.50 -4.36
CA ILE A 36 -5.87 4.64 -3.18
C ILE A 36 -7.25 3.99 -3.01
N GLU A 37 -7.35 2.70 -3.27
CA GLU A 37 -8.59 1.95 -3.12
C GLU A 37 -8.86 1.56 -1.66
N PHE A 38 -7.85 1.01 -0.97
CA PHE A 38 -7.99 0.53 0.41
C PHE A 38 -6.65 0.55 1.14
N ILE A 39 -6.69 0.79 2.46
CA ILE A 39 -5.54 0.69 3.36
C ILE A 39 -5.92 -0.31 4.44
N THR A 40 -5.06 -1.31 4.66
CA THR A 40 -5.27 -2.32 5.69
C THR A 40 -4.05 -2.40 6.58
N LYS A 41 -4.28 -2.51 7.90
CA LYS A 41 -3.21 -2.83 8.84
C LYS A 41 -2.82 -4.30 8.68
N LEU A 42 -1.51 -4.57 8.61
CA LEU A 42 -0.96 -5.93 8.63
C LEU A 42 -0.29 -6.17 9.98
N GLU A 43 -0.69 -7.24 10.67
CA GLU A 43 -0.12 -7.63 11.95
C GLU A 43 -0.26 -9.15 12.19
N GLY A 44 0.57 -9.67 13.10
CA GLY A 44 0.57 -11.08 13.50
C GLY A 44 0.77 -12.03 12.30
N ALA A 45 -0.06 -13.07 12.24
CA ALA A 45 0.06 -14.13 11.24
C ALA A 45 -0.07 -13.64 9.79
N HIS A 46 -0.79 -12.53 9.54
CA HIS A 46 -0.89 -11.96 8.20
C HIS A 46 0.43 -11.33 7.76
N LEU A 47 1.08 -10.57 8.65
CA LEU A 47 2.38 -9.99 8.36
C LEU A 47 3.44 -11.08 8.14
N GLU A 48 3.48 -12.09 9.01
CA GLU A 48 4.41 -13.22 8.87
C GLU A 48 4.22 -14.01 7.57
N TYR A 49 3.00 -14.03 7.03
CA TYR A 49 2.72 -14.67 5.75
C TYR A 49 3.25 -13.83 4.59
N GLU A 50 2.96 -12.53 4.59
CA GLU A 50 3.41 -11.61 3.55
C GLU A 50 4.94 -11.50 3.50
N GLU A 51 5.62 -11.47 4.66
CA GLU A 51 7.08 -11.44 4.78
C GLU A 51 7.80 -12.62 4.10
N LYS A 52 7.11 -13.73 3.86
CA LYS A 52 7.67 -14.90 3.16
C LYS A 52 7.66 -14.75 1.64
N SER A 53 6.99 -13.73 1.11
CA SER A 53 6.91 -13.45 -0.31
C SER A 53 8.13 -12.67 -0.79
N ASP A 54 8.69 -13.06 -1.95
CA ASP A 54 9.78 -12.31 -2.60
C ASP A 54 9.34 -10.89 -3.04
N HIS A 55 8.03 -10.63 -3.07
CA HIS A 55 7.45 -9.34 -3.45
C HIS A 55 7.20 -8.41 -2.25
N PHE A 56 7.52 -8.83 -1.03
CA PHE A 56 7.35 -8.03 0.17
C PHE A 56 8.41 -6.93 0.28
N ASN A 57 8.18 -5.84 -0.46
CA ASN A 57 9.04 -4.65 -0.46
C ASN A 57 8.34 -3.54 0.32
N VAL A 58 8.90 -3.18 1.47
CA VAL A 58 8.32 -2.21 2.40
C VAL A 58 8.93 -0.83 2.19
N GLU A 59 8.08 0.17 2.00
CA GLU A 59 8.46 1.57 1.99
C GLU A 59 8.24 2.20 3.37
N ARG A 60 9.07 3.17 3.76
CA ARG A 60 8.93 3.87 5.04
C ARG A 60 8.28 5.24 4.84
N ALA A 61 7.18 5.47 5.54
CA ALA A 61 6.59 6.79 5.66
C ALA A 61 7.24 7.51 6.86
N GLU A 62 8.15 8.44 6.58
CA GLU A 62 8.73 9.34 7.59
C GLU A 62 7.75 10.47 7.97
#